data_AF-M6D7X4-F1
#
_entry.id   AF-M6D7X4-F1
#
_cell.length_a   1.000
_cell.length_b   1.000
_cell.length_c   1.000
_cell.angle_alpha   90.00
_cell.angle_beta   90.00
_cell.angle_gamma   90.00
#
_symmetry.space_group_name_H-M   'P 1'
#
loop_
_entity.id
_entity.type
_entity.pdbx_description
1 polymer ?
#
loop_
_entity_poly.entity_id
_entity_poly.type
_entity_poly.pdbx_seq_one_letter_code
_entity_poly.pdbx_strand_id
1 'polypeptide(L)'
;MSGEDKEELTLKSFEELSFFDNLALFYLCNETPPQTLALAFLVGDKKVCGSMLGVMDAKRRAYVHELMSKQNDVPEEKKHAAAQGLLIIADGLISRNLIRKQGKFYFGTERG
;
A
#
# COMPACT_ATOMS: atom_id res chain seq x y z
N MET A 1 4.70 -32.51 7.94
CA MET A 1 4.19 -31.16 8.23
C MET A 1 3.38 -30.72 7.03
N SER A 2 2.10 -30.43 7.27
CA SER A 2 1.04 -30.23 6.30
C SER A 2 1.33 -29.09 5.33
N GLY A 3 1.06 -29.33 4.04
CA GLY A 3 1.20 -28.36 2.97
C GLY A 3 0.03 -27.37 2.89
N GLU A 4 -0.30 -26.71 4.01
CA GLU A 4 -1.44 -25.78 4.10
C GLU A 4 -1.06 -24.29 3.97
N ASP A 5 0.21 -23.89 4.00
CA ASP A 5 0.59 -22.46 4.04
C ASP A 5 1.10 -21.88 2.71
N LYS A 6 0.50 -22.27 1.58
CA LYS A 6 0.71 -21.61 0.27
C LYS A 6 -0.58 -20.97 -0.25
N GLU A 7 -1.56 -20.70 0.60
CA GLU A 7 -2.66 -19.81 0.24
C GLU A 7 -2.10 -18.40 -0.02
N GLU A 8 -2.01 -18.09 -1.31
CA GLU A 8 -1.78 -16.77 -1.93
C GLU A 8 -1.43 -15.65 -0.93
N LEU A 9 -0.13 -15.47 -0.71
CA LEU A 9 0.42 -14.26 -0.09
C LEU A 9 0.17 -13.01 -0.94
N THR A 10 -0.28 -13.20 -2.18
CA THR A 10 -0.60 -12.15 -3.15
C THR A 10 -1.89 -11.43 -2.78
N LEU A 11 -1.80 -10.13 -2.55
CA LEU A 11 -2.96 -9.27 -2.38
C LEU A 11 -3.76 -9.19 -3.69
N LYS A 12 -5.09 -9.30 -3.62
CA LYS A 12 -5.96 -9.31 -4.80
C LYS A 12 -6.62 -7.97 -5.07
N SER A 13 -6.78 -7.13 -4.05
CA SER A 13 -7.41 -5.82 -4.20
C SER A 13 -6.83 -4.75 -3.28
N PHE A 14 -7.09 -3.48 -3.64
CA PHE A 14 -6.66 -2.32 -2.86
C PHE A 14 -7.32 -2.28 -1.47
N GLU A 15 -8.54 -2.80 -1.34
CA GLU A 15 -9.29 -2.86 -0.09
C GLU A 15 -8.64 -3.77 0.95
N GLU A 16 -7.86 -4.78 0.55
CA GLU A 16 -7.14 -5.65 1.50
C GLU A 16 -6.11 -4.88 2.34
N LEU A 17 -5.64 -3.73 1.85
CA LEU A 17 -4.77 -2.83 2.60
C LEU A 17 -5.47 -2.25 3.85
N SER A 18 -6.80 -2.31 3.93
CA SER A 18 -7.54 -1.95 5.15
C SER A 18 -7.25 -2.87 6.34
N PHE A 19 -6.68 -4.05 6.09
CA PHE A 19 -6.29 -4.99 7.14
C PHE A 19 -4.84 -4.84 7.61
N PHE A 20 -4.11 -3.86 7.06
CA PHE A 20 -2.74 -3.56 7.46
C PHE A 20 -2.76 -2.70 8.72
N ASP A 21 -1.87 -3.01 9.66
CA ASP A 21 -1.60 -2.13 10.78
C ASP A 21 -0.81 -0.87 10.34
N ASN A 22 -0.67 0.09 11.26
CA ASN A 22 -0.02 1.35 10.94
C ASN A 22 1.45 1.17 10.53
N LEU A 23 2.16 0.17 11.08
CA LEU A 23 3.57 -0.07 10.75
C LEU A 23 3.71 -0.68 9.35
N ALA A 24 2.84 -1.63 8.99
CA ALA A 24 2.76 -2.19 7.64
C ALA A 24 2.41 -1.12 6.60
N LEU A 25 1.42 -0.27 6.89
CA LEU A 25 1.08 0.86 6.04
C LEU A 25 2.24 1.85 5.92
N PHE A 26 2.96 2.12 7.02
CA PHE A 26 4.14 2.99 7.02
C PHE A 26 5.25 2.45 6.10
N TYR A 27 5.57 1.15 6.19
CA TYR A 27 6.53 0.52 5.29
C TYR A 27 6.10 0.59 3.83
N LEU A 28 4.83 0.28 3.55
CA LEU A 28 4.28 0.37 2.21
C LEU A 28 4.37 1.79 1.65
N CYS A 29 3.95 2.78 2.44
CA CYS A 29 4.03 4.18 2.06
C CYS A 29 5.47 4.61 1.81
N ASN A 30 6.44 4.10 2.58
CA ASN A 30 7.84 4.48 2.45
C ASN A 30 8.52 3.87 1.24
N GLU A 31 8.26 2.59 0.96
CA GLU A 31 8.82 1.85 -0.17
C GLU A 31 8.18 2.27 -1.50
N THR A 32 6.94 2.79 -1.47
CA THR A 32 6.24 3.22 -2.67
C THR A 32 6.68 4.62 -3.11
N PRO A 33 7.06 4.82 -4.39
CA PRO A 33 7.35 6.14 -4.93
C PRO A 33 6.17 7.12 -4.74
N PRO A 34 6.42 8.39 -4.35
CA PRO A 34 5.35 9.37 -4.12
C PRO A 34 4.39 9.57 -5.30
N GLN A 35 4.91 9.52 -6.54
CA GLN A 35 4.08 9.62 -7.75
C GLN A 35 3.14 8.42 -7.90
N THR A 36 3.62 7.21 -7.62
CA THR A 36 2.80 5.98 -7.63
C THR A 36 1.71 6.04 -6.56
N LEU A 37 2.04 6.49 -5.33
CA LEU A 37 1.05 6.71 -4.27
C LEU A 37 -0.02 7.70 -4.71
N ALA A 38 0.38 8.85 -5.25
CA ALA A 38 -0.54 9.88 -5.69
C ALA A 38 -1.51 9.36 -6.75
N LEU A 39 -1.02 8.64 -7.77
CA LEU A 39 -1.88 8.05 -8.80
C LEU A 39 -2.81 6.97 -8.25
N ALA A 40 -2.30 6.08 -7.40
CA ALA A 40 -3.09 5.03 -6.78
C ALA A 40 -4.22 5.62 -5.92
N PHE A 41 -3.95 6.71 -5.18
CA PHE A 41 -4.94 7.37 -4.32
C PHE A 41 -6.05 8.09 -5.08
N LEU A 42 -5.90 8.33 -6.39
CA LEU A 42 -6.96 8.89 -7.22
C LEU A 42 -8.07 7.86 -7.54
N VAL A 43 -7.77 6.57 -7.44
CA VAL A 43 -8.71 5.47 -7.75
C VAL A 43 -8.96 4.50 -6.60
N GLY A 44 -8.10 4.50 -5.57
CA GLY A 44 -8.22 3.63 -4.40
C GLY A 44 -9.35 4.02 -3.45
N ASP A 45 -9.73 3.10 -2.57
CA ASP A 45 -10.72 3.37 -1.53
C ASP A 45 -10.28 4.54 -0.63
N LYS A 46 -11.19 5.50 -0.42
CA LYS A 46 -10.90 6.75 0.29
C LYS A 46 -10.48 6.52 1.75
N LYS A 47 -11.03 5.51 2.42
CA LYS A 47 -10.68 5.21 3.82
C LYS A 47 -9.28 4.63 3.90
N VAL A 48 -8.95 3.67 3.02
CA VAL A 48 -7.60 3.10 2.91
C VAL A 48 -6.58 4.21 2.60
N CYS A 49 -6.84 5.05 1.61
CA CYS A 49 -5.97 6.17 1.27
C CYS A 49 -5.79 7.13 2.45
N GLY A 50 -6.87 7.41 3.19
CA GLY A 50 -6.82 8.23 4.40
C GLY A 50 -5.92 7.63 5.48
N SER A 51 -6.01 6.33 5.75
CA SER A 51 -5.13 5.62 6.69
C SER A 51 -3.67 5.67 6.25
N MET A 52 -3.40 5.47 4.95
CA MET A 52 -2.05 5.56 4.39
C MET A 52 -1.47 6.97 4.52
N LEU A 53 -2.24 8.02 4.22
CA LEU A 53 -1.81 9.41 4.44
C LEU A 53 -1.59 9.70 5.94
N GLY A 54 -2.35 9.06 6.82
CA GLY A 54 -2.25 9.21 8.27
C GLY A 54 -0.93 8.71 8.87
N VAL A 55 -0.32 7.69 8.27
CA VAL A 55 0.98 7.13 8.71
C VAL A 55 2.20 7.83 8.10
N MET A 56 2.00 8.72 7.14
CA MET A 56 3.07 9.53 6.55
C MET A 56 3.42 10.75 7.42
N ASP A 57 4.68 11.19 7.38
CA ASP A 57 5.05 12.49 7.94
C ASP A 57 4.37 13.66 7.19
N ALA A 58 4.31 14.82 7.84
CA ALA A 58 3.59 15.98 7.31
C ALA A 58 4.13 16.47 5.95
N LYS A 59 5.46 16.38 5.72
CA LYS A 59 6.10 16.85 4.49
C LYS A 59 5.79 15.90 3.33
N ARG A 60 5.91 14.59 3.55
CA ARG A 60 5.59 13.54 2.57
C ARG A 60 4.11 13.58 2.22
N ARG A 61 3.23 13.70 3.22
CA ARG A 61 1.78 13.81 3.00
C ARG A 61 1.40 15.01 2.14
N ALA A 62 1.95 16.20 2.45
CA ALA A 62 1.69 17.41 1.66
C ALA A 62 2.16 17.23 0.20
N TYR A 63 3.33 16.62 0.01
CA TYR A 63 3.87 16.36 -1.32
C TYR A 63 3.02 15.37 -2.13
N VAL A 64 2.54 14.29 -1.51
CA VAL A 64 1.61 13.35 -2.18
C VAL A 64 0.32 14.05 -2.59
N HIS A 65 -0.27 14.90 -1.74
CA HIS A 65 -1.46 15.67 -2.10
C HIS A 65 -1.22 16.63 -3.27
N GLU A 66 -0.08 17.34 -3.28
CA GLU A 66 0.30 18.18 -4.40
C GLU A 66 0.41 17.37 -5.71
N LEU A 67 1.04 16.20 -5.63
CA LEU A 67 1.16 15.28 -6.76
C LEU A 67 -0.19 14.75 -7.25
N MET A 68 -1.15 14.48 -6.35
CA MET A 68 -2.52 14.08 -6.73
C MET A 68 -3.19 15.18 -7.56
N SER A 69 -3.08 16.44 -7.12
CA SER A 69 -3.66 17.57 -7.85
C SER A 69 -3.04 17.75 -9.24
N LYS A 70 -1.72 17.57 -9.38
CA LYS A 70 -1.02 17.67 -10.68
C LYS A 70 -1.33 16.51 -11.64
N GLN A 71 -1.81 15.38 -11.12
CA GLN A 71 -2.00 14.14 -11.87
C GLN A 71 -3.47 13.76 -12.06
N ASN A 72 -4.40 14.65 -11.72
CA ASN A 72 -5.84 14.37 -11.75
C ASN A 72 -6.34 13.95 -13.14
N ASP A 73 -5.76 14.54 -14.20
CA ASP A 73 -6.16 14.33 -15.60
C ASP A 73 -5.38 13.20 -16.30
N VAL A 74 -4.54 12.46 -15.57
CA VAL A 74 -3.83 11.29 -16.10
C VAL A 74 -4.87 10.21 -16.50
N PRO A 75 -4.66 9.46 -17.60
CA PRO A 75 -5.57 8.38 -18.00
C PRO A 75 -5.83 7.36 -16.89
N GLU A 76 -7.08 6.89 -16.78
CA GLU A 76 -7.51 5.91 -15.76
C GLU A 76 -6.65 4.64 -15.75
N GLU A 77 -6.25 4.14 -16.93
CA GLU A 77 -5.36 2.99 -17.06
C GLU A 77 -4.05 3.14 -16.27
N LYS A 78 -3.47 4.35 -16.26
CA LYS A 78 -2.24 4.63 -15.52
C LYS A 78 -2.48 4.72 -14.02
N LYS A 79 -3.66 5.21 -13.59
CA LYS A 79 -4.05 5.23 -12.17
C LYS A 79 -4.25 3.81 -11.65
N HIS A 80 -4.94 2.97 -12.41
CA HIS A 80 -5.10 1.55 -12.10
C HIS A 80 -3.76 0.79 -12.12
N ALA A 81 -2.87 1.07 -13.08
CA ALA A 81 -1.53 0.49 -13.09
C ALA A 81 -0.72 0.89 -11.86
N ALA A 82 -0.86 2.13 -11.38
CA ALA A 82 -0.22 2.57 -10.15
C ALA A 82 -0.78 1.86 -8.91
N ALA A 83 -2.11 1.67 -8.84
CA ALA A 83 -2.74 0.89 -7.77
C ALA A 83 -2.26 -0.56 -7.76
N GLN A 84 -2.11 -1.20 -8.93
CA GLN A 84 -1.53 -2.55 -9.04
C GLN A 84 -0.05 -2.58 -8.64
N GLY A 85 0.73 -1.58 -9.07
CA GLY A 85 2.13 -1.44 -8.67
C GLY A 85 2.30 -1.33 -7.16
N LEU A 86 1.38 -0.65 -6.48
CA LEU A 86 1.36 -0.54 -5.01
C LEU A 86 1.10 -1.89 -4.34
N LEU A 87 0.21 -2.73 -4.89
CA LEU A 87 -0.01 -4.10 -4.40
C LEU A 87 1.23 -4.99 -4.56
N ILE A 88 1.91 -4.89 -5.71
CA ILE A 88 3.17 -5.62 -5.96
C ILE A 88 4.24 -5.25 -4.92
N ILE A 89 4.34 -3.97 -4.55
CA ILE A 89 5.28 -3.51 -3.51
C ILE A 89 4.90 -4.09 -2.15
N ALA A 90 3.61 -4.12 -1.81
CA ALA A 90 3.13 -4.74 -0.58
C ALA A 90 3.44 -6.24 -0.53
N ASP A 91 3.24 -6.99 -1.62
CA ASP A 91 3.67 -8.39 -1.74
C ASP A 91 5.20 -8.54 -1.57
N GLY A 92 5.96 -7.58 -2.10
CA GLY A 92 7.42 -7.48 -1.89
C GLY A 92 7.81 -7.27 -0.43
N LEU A 93 7.02 -6.53 0.35
CA LEU A 93 7.25 -6.36 1.79
C LEU A 93 6.87 -7.61 2.60
N ILE A 94 5.81 -8.31 2.18
CA ILE A 94 5.37 -9.58 2.77
C ILE A 94 6.43 -10.66 2.54
N SER A 95 6.89 -10.83 1.30
CA SER A 95 7.91 -11.84 0.94
C SER A 95 9.25 -11.60 1.63
N ARG A 96 9.60 -10.34 1.92
CA ARG A 96 10.80 -9.96 2.70
C ARG A 96 10.59 -10.06 4.21
N ASN A 97 9.44 -10.52 4.67
CA ASN A 97 9.06 -10.63 6.08
C ASN A 97 9.11 -9.29 6.85
N LEU A 98 8.98 -8.16 6.14
CA LEU A 98 8.78 -6.83 6.73
C LEU A 98 7.32 -6.59 7.12
N ILE A 99 6.41 -7.34 6.49
CA ILE A 99 4.99 -7.41 6.83
C ILE A 99 4.63 -8.89 6.98
N ARG A 100 3.95 -9.25 8.05
CA ARG A 100 3.53 -10.62 8.34
C ARG A 100 2.02 -10.74 8.33
N LYS A 101 1.49 -11.65 7.51
CA LYS A 101 0.07 -12.01 7.51
C LYS A 101 -0.23 -12.91 8.72
N GLN A 102 -1.31 -12.60 9.44
CA GLN A 102 -1.86 -13.41 10.54
C GLN A 102 -3.39 -13.44 10.42
N GLY A 103 -3.91 -14.55 9.91
CA GLY A 103 -5.31 -14.63 9.49
C GLY A 103 -5.59 -13.62 8.37
N LYS A 104 -6.60 -12.76 8.57
CA LYS A 104 -6.95 -11.69 7.62
C LYS A 104 -6.14 -10.40 7.79
N PHE A 105 -5.35 -10.27 8.86
CA PHE A 105 -4.63 -9.05 9.21
C PHE A 105 -3.16 -9.12 8.81
N TYR A 106 -2.56 -7.95 8.59
CA TYR A 106 -1.17 -7.80 8.17
C TYR A 106 -0.46 -6.85 9.12
N PHE A 107 0.64 -7.32 9.71
CA PHE A 107 1.36 -6.59 10.76
C PHE A 107 2.78 -6.25 10.31
N GLY A 108 3.20 -5.01 10.50
CA GLY A 108 4.59 -4.63 10.29
C GLY A 108 5.49 -5.34 11.28
N THR A 109 6.65 -5.80 10.84
CA THR A 109 7.65 -6.39 11.73
C THR A 109 8.71 -5.34 12.05
N GLU A 110 9.02 -5.17 13.33
CA GLU A 110 10.23 -4.45 13.71
C GLU A 110 11.42 -5.33 13.31
N ARG A 111 12.42 -4.75 12.62
CA ARG A 111 13.71 -5.42 12.50
C ARG A 111 14.27 -5.54 13.92
N GLY A 112 14.30 -6.75 14.46
CA GLY A 112 15.05 -7.07 15.67
C GLY A 112 16.54 -6.81 15.50
#